data_AF-A0A848S093-F1
#
_entry.id   AF-A0A848S093-F1
#
_cell.length_a   1.000
_cell.length_b   1.000
_cell.length_c   1.000
_cell.angle_alpha   90.00
_cell.angle_beta   90.00
_cell.angle_gamma   90.00
#
_symmetry.space_group_name_H-M   'P 1'
#
loop_
_entity.id
_entity.type
_entity.pdbx_description
1 polymer ?
#
loop_
_entity_poly.entity_id
_entity_poly.type
_entity_poly.pdbx_seq_one_letter_code
_entity_poly.pdbx_strand_id
1 'polypeptide(L)'
;MPLPTIERDPAVPAVVDTIEHLFGEVWSRGHLTTRDRRLIALGATTMLGRQDLLETQLRGALTNGELTPAQLREIEYFINYYASVENGTAILYVVEKLIAEHPGA
;
A
#
# COMPACT_ATOMS: atom_id res chain seq x y z
N MET A 1 13.85 5.47 -4.28
CA MET A 1 14.02 4.60 -5.46
C MET A 1 13.64 5.42 -6.69
N PRO A 2 14.52 5.60 -7.69
CA PRO A 2 14.14 6.24 -8.95
C PRO A 2 13.06 5.38 -9.62
N LEU A 3 12.04 6.03 -10.21
CA LEU A 3 10.99 5.31 -10.93
C LEU A 3 11.60 4.60 -12.15
N PRO A 4 11.17 3.37 -12.46
CA PRO A 4 11.59 2.69 -13.68
C PRO A 4 11.21 3.52 -14.90
N THR A 5 12.10 3.61 -15.89
CA THR A 5 11.78 4.22 -17.17
C THR A 5 10.88 3.28 -17.95
N ILE A 6 9.58 3.58 -18.02
CA ILE A 6 8.59 2.82 -18.78
C ILE A 6 8.40 3.54 -20.12
N GLU A 7 8.58 2.82 -21.22
CA GLU A 7 8.32 3.34 -22.56
C GLU A 7 6.83 3.69 -22.72
N ARG A 8 6.54 4.88 -23.26
CA ARG A 8 5.16 5.31 -23.50
C ARG A 8 4.56 4.53 -24.66
N ASP A 9 3.67 3.60 -24.34
CA ASP A 9 2.77 2.99 -25.31
C ASP A 9 1.53 3.87 -25.51
N PRO A 10 1.32 4.48 -26.69
CA PRO A 10 0.14 5.31 -26.96
C PRO A 10 -1.18 4.54 -26.90
N ALA A 11 -1.17 3.20 -26.94
CA ALA A 11 -2.36 2.38 -26.77
C ALA A 11 -2.83 2.25 -25.31
N VAL A 12 -1.95 2.48 -24.33
CA VAL A 12 -2.25 2.37 -22.89
C VAL A 12 -1.64 3.52 -22.07
N PRO A 13 -1.95 4.79 -22.40
CA PRO A 13 -1.32 5.96 -21.79
C PRO A 13 -1.53 6.03 -20.26
N ALA A 14 -2.66 5.51 -19.78
CA ALA A 14 -3.05 5.54 -18.38
C ALA A 14 -2.01 4.96 -17.41
N VAL A 15 -1.24 3.95 -17.84
CA VAL A 15 -0.21 3.33 -16.98
C VAL A 15 0.93 4.31 -16.72
N VAL A 16 1.47 4.92 -17.78
CA VAL A 16 2.58 5.87 -17.66
C VAL A 16 2.13 7.13 -16.95
N ASP A 17 0.97 7.68 -17.31
CA ASP A 17 0.43 8.88 -16.69
C ASP A 17 0.18 8.68 -15.20
N THR A 18 -0.34 7.50 -14.81
CA THR A 18 -0.51 7.16 -13.40
C THR A 18 0.83 7.12 -12.67
N ILE A 19 1.86 6.51 -13.26
CA ILE A 19 3.15 6.40 -12.59
C ILE A 19 3.84 7.75 -12.43
N GLU A 20 3.89 8.55 -13.50
CA GLU A 20 4.48 9.88 -13.48
C GLU A 20 3.73 10.79 -12.50
N HIS A 21 2.40 10.83 -12.56
CA HIS A 21 1.62 11.72 -11.71
C HIS A 21 1.49 11.21 -10.28
N LEU A 22 0.97 9.98 -10.06
CA LEU A 22 0.73 9.47 -8.72
C LEU A 22 2.05 9.29 -7.96
N PHE A 23 2.99 8.54 -8.52
CA PHE A 23 4.22 8.22 -7.80
C PHE A 23 5.32 9.28 -7.97
N GLY A 24 5.40 9.91 -9.15
CA GLY A 24 6.38 10.96 -9.41
C GLY A 24 6.04 12.31 -8.75
N GLU A 25 4.75 12.66 -8.65
CA GLU A 25 4.33 13.96 -8.11
C GLU A 25 3.58 13.84 -6.78
N VAL A 26 2.49 13.07 -6.70
CA VAL A 26 1.61 13.06 -5.51
C VAL A 26 2.32 12.46 -4.28
N TRP A 27 2.98 11.32 -4.45
CA TRP A 27 3.71 10.64 -3.36
C TRP A 27 5.02 11.32 -2.98
N SER A 28 5.58 12.16 -3.84
CA SER A 28 6.88 12.83 -3.63
C SER A 28 6.79 14.19 -2.93
N ARG A 29 5.58 14.73 -2.69
CA ARG A 29 5.38 16.03 -2.02
C ARG A 29 6.03 16.04 -0.61
N GLY A 30 6.71 17.12 -0.25
CA GLY A 30 7.56 17.15 0.96
C GLY A 30 6.88 17.30 2.33
N HIS A 31 5.56 17.19 2.44
CA HIS A 31 4.84 17.47 3.71
C HIS A 31 4.53 16.25 4.57
N LEU A 32 4.55 15.06 3.98
CA LEU A 32 4.33 13.78 4.65
C LEU A 32 5.45 12.83 4.23
N THR A 33 5.81 11.90 5.11
CA THR A 33 6.71 10.82 4.72
C THR A 33 5.96 9.78 3.87
N THR A 34 6.70 8.91 3.16
CA THR A 34 6.10 7.77 2.47
C THR A 34 5.31 6.89 3.44
N ARG A 35 5.82 6.70 4.66
CA ARG A 35 5.15 5.94 5.72
C ARG A 35 3.83 6.60 6.13
N ASP A 36 3.79 7.91 6.31
CA ASP A 36 2.54 8.60 6.68
C ASP A 36 1.47 8.47 5.58
N ARG A 37 1.88 8.64 4.31
CA ARG A 37 0.99 8.40 3.16
C ARG A 37 0.51 6.97 3.09
N ARG A 38 1.37 6.01 3.40
CA ARG A 38 1.02 4.59 3.43
C ARG A 38 -0.10 4.32 4.42
N LEU A 39 0.00 4.85 5.64
CA LEU A 39 -1.04 4.67 6.66
C LEU A 39 -2.38 5.24 6.21
N ILE A 40 -2.38 6.41 5.57
CA ILE A 40 -3.60 7.02 5.00
C ILE A 40 -4.18 6.14 3.90
N ALA A 41 -3.35 5.67 2.97
CA ALA A 41 -3.78 4.83 1.86
C ALA A 41 -4.37 3.49 2.35
N LEU A 42 -3.73 2.85 3.32
CA LEU A 42 -4.22 1.62 3.94
C LEU A 42 -5.60 1.83 4.55
N GLY A 43 -5.77 2.85 5.41
CA GLY A 43 -7.08 3.15 6.01
C GLY A 43 -8.17 3.44 4.98
N ALA A 44 -7.86 4.23 3.95
CA ALA A 44 -8.81 4.56 2.89
C ALA A 44 -9.21 3.33 2.07
N THR A 45 -8.24 2.53 1.63
CA THR A 45 -8.51 1.32 0.82
C THR A 45 -9.28 0.26 1.59
N THR A 46 -9.00 0.08 2.89
CA THR A 46 -9.78 -0.82 3.74
C THR A 46 -11.22 -0.35 3.86
N MET A 47 -11.46 0.92 4.21
CA MET A 47 -12.83 1.44 4.38
C MET A 47 -13.66 1.34 3.10
N LEU A 48 -13.01 1.48 1.94
CA LEU A 48 -13.64 1.33 0.62
C LEU A 48 -13.85 -0.14 0.20
N GLY A 49 -13.39 -1.12 0.99
CA GLY A 49 -13.43 -2.53 0.62
C GLY A 49 -12.58 -2.88 -0.60
N ARG A 50 -11.57 -2.06 -0.94
CA ARG A 50 -10.71 -2.21 -2.12
C ARG A 50 -9.52 -3.12 -1.83
N GLN A 51 -9.81 -4.42 -1.69
CA GLN A 51 -8.83 -5.45 -1.34
C GLN A 51 -7.67 -5.54 -2.35
N ASP A 52 -7.95 -5.33 -3.64
CA ASP A 52 -6.96 -5.29 -4.72
C ASP A 52 -5.89 -4.20 -4.51
N LEU A 53 -6.33 -3.00 -4.13
CA LEU A 53 -5.43 -1.89 -3.83
C LEU A 53 -4.74 -2.09 -2.49
N LEU A 54 -5.47 -2.59 -1.48
CA LEU A 54 -4.94 -2.86 -0.15
C LEU A 54 -3.75 -3.82 -0.19
N GLU A 55 -3.85 -4.96 -0.90
CA GLU A 55 -2.73 -5.90 -1.03
C GLU A 55 -1.50 -5.24 -1.67
N THR A 56 -1.72 -4.42 -2.71
CA THR A 56 -0.65 -3.66 -3.37
C THR A 56 0.05 -2.70 -2.38
N GLN A 57 -0.72 -2.00 -1.55
CA GLN A 57 -0.18 -1.07 -0.56
C GLN A 57 0.57 -1.79 0.57
N LEU A 58 0.03 -2.89 1.09
CA LEU A 58 0.67 -3.70 2.15
C LEU A 58 1.99 -4.30 1.66
N ARG A 59 2.00 -4.85 0.43
CA ARG A 59 3.21 -5.39 -0.20
C ARG A 59 4.27 -4.31 -0.35
N GLY A 60 3.89 -3.16 -0.91
CA GLY A 60 4.80 -2.02 -1.05
C GLY A 60 5.37 -1.53 0.27
N ALA A 61 4.55 -1.47 1.32
CA ALA A 61 4.99 -1.06 2.66
C ALA A 61 6.07 -1.98 3.23
N LEU A 62 5.90 -3.30 3.08
CA LEU A 62 6.83 -4.30 3.57
C LEU A 62 8.11 -4.35 2.72
N THR A 63 7.97 -4.44 1.40
CA THR A 63 9.11 -4.51 0.47
C THR A 63 10.02 -3.28 0.55
N ASN A 64 9.44 -2.10 0.78
CA ASN A 64 10.21 -0.85 0.91
C ASN A 64 10.72 -0.59 2.34
N GLY A 65 10.39 -1.44 3.31
CA GLY A 65 10.78 -1.25 4.71
C GLY A 65 10.10 -0.06 5.40
N GLU A 66 8.93 0.36 4.92
CA GLU A 66 8.15 1.45 5.53
C GLU A 66 7.44 0.97 6.81
N LEU A 67 7.08 -0.31 6.85
CA LEU A 67 6.41 -0.98 7.96
C LEU A 67 7.00 -2.38 8.17
N THR A 68 7.18 -2.75 9.44
CA THR A 68 7.62 -4.11 9.83
C THR A 68 6.44 -5.07 9.91
N PRO A 69 6.67 -6.41 9.88
CA PRO A 69 5.61 -7.40 10.11
C PRO A 69 4.79 -7.16 11.38
N ALA A 70 5.46 -6.79 12.48
CA ALA A 70 4.78 -6.48 13.74
C ALA A 70 3.87 -5.25 13.62
N GLN A 71 4.31 -4.22 12.90
CA GLN A 71 3.49 -3.03 12.66
C GLN A 71 2.29 -3.32 11.76
N LEU A 72 2.43 -4.20 10.76
CA LEU A 72 1.31 -4.60 9.91
C LEU A 72 0.21 -5.32 10.70
N ARG A 73 0.59 -6.23 11.61
CA ARG A 73 -0.35 -6.90 12.52
C ARG A 73 -1.06 -5.91 13.45
N GLU A 74 -0.31 -4.95 14.01
CA GLU A 74 -0.91 -3.91 14.87
C GLU A 74 -1.90 -3.02 14.11
N ILE A 75 -1.58 -2.67 12.86
CA ILE A 75 -2.47 -1.88 11.98
C ILE A 75 -3.74 -2.67 11.66
N GLU A 76 -3.61 -3.96 11.33
CA GLU A 76 -4.75 -4.85 11.10
C GLU A 76 -5.67 -4.88 12.32
N TYR A 77 -5.11 -5.12 13.50
CA TYR A 77 -5.84 -5.13 14.76
C TYR A 77 -6.59 -3.82 15.01
N PHE A 78 -5.92 -2.67 14.84
CA PHE A 78 -6.53 -1.36 15.03
C PHE A 78 -7.64 -1.09 14.02
N ILE A 79 -7.39 -1.36 12.73
CA ILE A 79 -8.34 -1.09 11.65
C ILE A 79 -9.63 -1.91 11.77
N ASN A 80 -9.60 -3.12 12.33
CA ASN A 80 -10.81 -3.91 12.61
C ASN A 80 -11.87 -3.13 13.41
N TYR A 81 -11.44 -2.23 14.30
CA TYR A 81 -12.35 -1.42 15.14
C TYR A 81 -12.78 -0.10 14.49
N TYR A 82 -12.03 0.39 13.49
CA TYR A 82 -12.29 1.70 12.87
C TYR A 82 -12.80 1.63 11.42
N ALA A 83 -12.60 0.52 10.72
CA ALA A 83 -13.04 0.32 9.33
C ALA A 83 -13.99 -0.86 9.15
N SER A 84 -14.58 -1.34 10.24
CA SER A 84 -15.38 -2.56 10.38
C SER A 84 -14.58 -3.86 10.43
N VAL A 85 -15.07 -4.81 11.21
CA VAL A 85 -14.50 -6.16 11.33
C VAL A 85 -14.58 -6.90 9.98
N GLU A 86 -15.63 -6.67 9.19
CA GLU A 86 -15.81 -7.28 7.87
C GLU A 86 -14.68 -6.90 6.92
N ASN A 87 -14.33 -5.61 6.84
CA ASN A 87 -13.24 -5.15 5.98
C ASN A 87 -11.86 -5.47 6.56
N GLY A 88 -11.70 -5.40 7.89
CA GLY A 88 -10.43 -5.67 8.53
C GLY A 88 -10.03 -7.15 8.52
N THR A 89 -10.98 -8.09 8.52
CA THR A 89 -10.69 -9.53 8.37
C THR A 89 -9.97 -9.85 7.06
N ALA A 90 -10.24 -9.08 5.99
CA ALA A 90 -9.52 -9.22 4.73
C ALA A 90 -8.05 -8.82 4.81
N ILE A 91 -7.71 -7.85 5.68
CA ILE A 91 -6.32 -7.44 5.91
C ILE A 91 -5.53 -8.59 6.53
N LEU A 92 -6.10 -9.28 7.51
CA LEU A 92 -5.41 -10.35 8.26
C LEU A 92 -4.82 -11.41 7.34
N TYR A 93 -5.63 -11.94 6.41
CA TYR A 93 -5.17 -12.97 5.47
C TYR A 93 -4.05 -12.46 4.56
N VAL A 94 -4.15 -11.22 4.11
CA VAL A 94 -3.13 -10.60 3.23
C VAL A 94 -1.85 -10.33 4.00
N VAL A 95 -1.93 -9.82 5.23
CA VAL A 95 -0.77 -9.56 6.08
C VAL A 95 0.00 -10.85 6.35
N GLU A 96 -0.68 -11.91 6.80
CA GLU A 96 0.02 -13.18 7.10
C GLU A 96 0.59 -13.84 5.84
N LYS A 97 -0.12 -13.76 4.70
CA LYS A 97 0.42 -14.19 3.39
C LYS A 97 1.70 -13.44 3.05
N LEU A 98 1.69 -12.11 3.13
CA LEU A 98 2.84 -11.27 2.77
C LEU A 98 4.04 -11.49 3.69
N ILE A 99 3.81 -11.66 5.00
CA ILE A 99 4.86 -11.97 5.97
C ILE A 99 5.49 -13.33 5.65
N ALA A 100 4.69 -14.34 5.32
CA ALA A 100 5.19 -15.65 4.93
C ALA A 100 6.02 -15.60 3.63
N GLU A 101 5.66 -14.71 2.69
CA GLU A 101 6.40 -14.47 1.45
C GLU A 101 7.72 -13.69 1.66
N HIS A 102 7.90 -13.00 2.78
CA HIS A 102 9.08 -12.17 3.10
C HIS A 102 9.77 -12.59 4.41
N PRO A 103 10.34 -13.81 4.49
CA PRO A 103 11.03 -14.28 5.68
C PRO A 103 12.32 -13.47 5.90
N GLY A 104 12.27 -12.48 6.79
CA GLY A 104 13.41 -11.61 7.13
C GLY A 104 13.15 -10.10 7.06
N ALA A 105 11.94 -9.69 6.63
CA ALA A 105 11.46 -8.31 6.77
C ALA A 105 11.07 -7.97 8.23
#